data_AF-A0A2W5NI73-F1
#
_entry.id   AF-A0A2W5NI73-F1
#
_cell.length_a   1.000
_cell.length_b   1.000
_cell.length_c   1.000
_cell.angle_alpha   90.00
_cell.angle_beta   90.00
_cell.angle_gamma   90.00
#
_symmetry.space_group_name_H-M   'P 1'
#
loop_
_entity.id
_entity.type
_entity.pdbx_description
1 polymer ?
#
loop_
_entity_poly.entity_id
_entity_poly.type
_entity_poly.pdbx_seq_one_letter_code
_entity_poly.pdbx_strand_id
1 'polypeptide(L)'
;MSPVVAVSEGVAFPDTCVGTDSHTPHVDALGVIAVGVGGLEAENVMLGRASWMRLPDIVGVELAGRRQPGITATDIVLALTEFLRQQKVVGAYVEFFGEGARSLSIGDRATISNMCPEYGATAALFSIDGQTLDYLRLTGRSDEQVQLVETYAKADDLVSAQYERVLRFDLATVVRNMAGPSNPHRRLPVGALAERGIADSAKLAAGQADEAQGRMPDGAVIIAAITSCTNTSNPRNVIAAALLARNANARGLVRKPWVKSSLAPGSRAVELYLREAKLLGELEQLGFGIVGFACTTCNGMSGALDPAIRQEIVERDLYATAVLSGNRNFDGRIHPYAKQAFLASPPLVVAYAIAGTVRFDIEQDVLGI
;
A
#
# COMPACT_ATOMS: atom_id res chain seq x y z
N MET A 1 4.44 -11.97 16.53
CA MET A 1 3.22 -11.88 15.68
C MET A 1 2.03 -11.83 16.62
N SER A 2 1.03 -10.99 16.34
CA SER A 2 -0.17 -10.87 17.17
C SER A 2 -0.85 -12.25 17.38
N PRO A 3 -1.20 -12.63 18.62
CA PRO A 3 -2.05 -13.77 18.90
C PRO A 3 -3.54 -13.49 18.62
N VAL A 4 -3.92 -12.22 18.36
CA VAL A 4 -5.30 -11.71 18.27
C VAL A 4 -6.06 -11.79 19.59
N VAL A 5 -5.98 -12.92 20.29
CA VAL A 5 -6.50 -13.12 21.65
C VAL A 5 -5.41 -13.81 22.47
N ALA A 6 -5.10 -13.26 23.64
CA ALA A 6 -4.10 -13.81 24.56
C ALA A 6 -4.78 -14.41 25.79
N VAL A 7 -4.05 -15.28 26.51
CA VAL A 7 -4.47 -15.82 27.82
C VAL A 7 -3.39 -15.47 28.84
N SER A 8 -3.79 -14.84 29.94
CA SER A 8 -2.92 -14.59 31.09
C SER A 8 -3.69 -14.92 32.35
N GLU A 9 -3.08 -15.68 33.26
CA GLU A 9 -3.68 -16.09 34.53
C GLU A 9 -5.08 -16.73 34.38
N GLY A 10 -5.27 -17.50 33.31
CA GLY A 10 -6.54 -18.17 33.01
C GLY A 10 -7.64 -17.27 32.42
N VAL A 11 -7.34 -16.00 32.16
CA VAL A 11 -8.27 -15.04 31.56
C VAL A 11 -7.89 -14.80 30.10
N ALA A 12 -8.85 -14.98 29.19
CA ALA A 12 -8.70 -14.62 27.79
C ALA A 12 -9.04 -13.13 27.57
N PHE A 13 -8.21 -12.41 26.82
CA PHE A 13 -8.39 -10.99 26.52
C PHE A 13 -7.89 -10.65 25.11
N PRO A 14 -8.40 -9.58 24.48
CA PRO A 14 -8.03 -9.24 23.11
C PRO A 14 -6.61 -8.68 23.10
N ASP A 15 -5.86 -9.00 22.05
CA ASP A 15 -4.59 -8.34 21.79
C ASP A 15 -4.83 -6.86 21.48
N THR A 16 -3.98 -6.00 22.02
CA THR A 16 -3.97 -4.56 21.77
C THR A 16 -2.53 -4.07 21.81
N CYS A 17 -2.22 -3.00 21.08
CA CYS A 17 -0.85 -2.54 20.97
C CYS A 17 -0.77 -1.01 20.83
N VAL A 18 0.26 -0.41 21.43
CA VAL A 18 0.76 0.89 21.00
C VAL A 18 2.12 0.68 20.34
N GLY A 19 2.37 1.35 19.23
CA GLY A 19 3.61 1.21 18.49
C GLY A 19 4.24 2.57 18.16
N THR A 20 5.56 2.63 18.12
CA THR A 20 6.32 3.84 17.78
C THR A 20 6.40 4.10 16.27
N ASP A 21 5.41 3.62 15.52
CA ASP A 21 5.21 3.85 14.09
C ASP A 21 3.76 4.24 13.84
N SER A 22 3.53 5.23 12.99
CA SER A 22 2.16 5.69 12.71
C SER A 22 1.29 4.62 12.05
N HIS A 23 1.86 3.68 11.29
CA HIS A 23 1.15 2.63 10.58
C HIS A 23 1.02 1.34 11.41
N THR A 24 1.25 1.41 12.72
CA THR A 24 0.85 0.36 13.67
C THR A 24 -0.60 -0.13 13.47
N PRO A 25 -1.59 0.73 13.10
CA PRO A 25 -2.93 0.28 12.72
C PRO A 25 -3.00 -0.77 11.59
N HIS A 26 -1.91 -1.08 10.90
CA HIS A 26 -1.85 -2.20 9.94
C HIS A 26 -2.37 -3.53 10.54
N VAL A 27 -2.15 -3.78 11.84
CA VAL A 27 -2.61 -4.99 12.52
C VAL A 27 -4.11 -4.97 12.84
N ASP A 28 -4.77 -3.81 12.76
CA ASP A 28 -6.21 -3.65 13.01
C ASP A 28 -7.08 -4.48 12.05
N ALA A 29 -6.52 -4.86 10.91
CA ALA A 29 -7.13 -5.81 9.97
C ALA A 29 -7.38 -7.20 10.56
N LEU A 30 -6.70 -7.57 11.66
CA LEU A 30 -6.88 -8.83 12.37
C LEU A 30 -7.90 -8.74 13.53
N GLY A 31 -8.54 -7.59 13.74
CA GLY A 31 -9.41 -7.38 14.90
C GLY A 31 -8.66 -6.97 16.17
N VAL A 32 -7.46 -6.41 16.02
CA VAL A 32 -6.58 -5.96 17.12
C VAL A 32 -6.59 -4.45 17.16
N ILE A 33 -6.93 -3.82 18.28
CA ILE A 33 -6.83 -2.36 18.37
C ILE A 33 -5.36 -1.97 18.55
N ALA A 34 -4.77 -1.33 17.53
CA ALA A 34 -3.41 -0.84 17.63
C ALA A 34 -3.25 0.61 17.18
N VAL A 35 -2.52 1.39 17.97
CA VAL A 35 -2.39 2.84 17.76
C VAL A 35 -0.93 3.24 17.63
N GLY A 36 -0.63 4.11 16.67
CA GLY A 36 0.67 4.74 16.55
C GLY A 36 0.86 5.86 17.58
N VAL A 37 1.93 5.80 18.37
CA VAL A 37 2.25 6.78 19.43
C VAL A 37 3.71 7.26 19.35
N GLY A 38 4.04 8.32 20.08
CA GLY A 38 5.43 8.76 20.24
C GLY A 38 6.24 7.84 21.16
N GLY A 39 7.57 7.91 21.06
CA GLY A 39 8.49 7.06 21.85
C GLY A 39 8.27 7.13 23.36
N LEU A 40 8.08 8.34 23.90
CA LEU A 40 7.84 8.55 25.34
C LEU A 40 6.55 7.87 25.83
N GLU A 41 5.51 7.85 25.01
CA GLU A 41 4.25 7.20 25.36
C GLU A 41 4.41 5.67 25.36
N ALA A 42 5.10 5.13 24.36
CA ALA A 42 5.42 3.71 24.31
C ALA A 42 6.29 3.28 25.51
N GLU A 43 7.29 4.07 25.89
CA GLU A 43 8.13 3.83 27.07
C GLU A 43 7.32 3.83 28.37
N ASN A 44 6.38 4.77 28.53
CA ASN A 44 5.47 4.78 29.68
C ASN A 44 4.67 3.48 29.77
N VAL A 45 4.11 3.00 28.65
CA VAL A 45 3.36 1.74 28.59
C VAL A 45 4.24 0.54 28.93
N MET A 46 5.48 0.51 28.43
CA MET A 46 6.44 -0.55 28.75
C MET A 46 6.80 -0.60 30.25
N LEU A 47 6.75 0.53 30.95
CA LEU A 47 6.94 0.62 32.40
C LEU A 47 5.69 0.27 33.21
N GLY A 48 4.65 -0.26 32.58
CA GLY A 48 3.41 -0.69 33.22
C GLY A 48 2.43 0.46 33.51
N ARG A 49 2.60 1.62 32.88
CA ARG A 49 1.64 2.73 32.97
C ARG A 49 0.57 2.57 31.89
N ALA A 50 -0.66 2.97 32.20
CA ALA A 50 -1.71 3.06 31.18
C ALA A 50 -1.40 4.20 30.20
N SER A 51 -1.74 3.99 28.92
CA SER A 51 -1.75 5.09 27.95
C SER A 51 -2.99 5.96 28.17
N TRP A 52 -2.79 7.28 28.18
CA TRP A 52 -3.89 8.23 28.39
C TRP A 52 -4.36 8.78 27.06
N MET A 53 -5.58 8.37 26.67
CA MET A 53 -6.22 8.83 25.44
C MET A 53 -7.60 9.41 25.75
N ARG A 54 -8.01 10.40 24.96
CA ARG A 54 -9.39 10.85 24.95
C ARG A 54 -10.26 9.68 24.50
N LEU A 55 -11.45 9.52 25.10
CA LEU A 55 -12.45 8.61 24.55
C LEU A 55 -12.70 9.00 23.07
N PRO A 56 -12.41 8.10 22.11
CA PRO A 56 -12.50 8.45 20.70
C PRO A 56 -13.95 8.42 20.22
N ASP A 57 -14.25 9.26 19.23
CA ASP A 57 -15.45 9.09 18.43
C ASP A 57 -15.30 7.83 17.56
N ILE A 58 -16.31 6.97 17.51
CA ILE A 58 -16.31 5.76 16.69
C ILE A 58 -17.17 5.98 15.46
N VAL A 59 -16.56 5.91 14.27
CA VAL A 59 -17.23 6.05 12.98
C VAL A 59 -17.30 4.69 12.31
N GLY A 60 -18.52 4.20 12.12
CA GLY A 60 -18.75 2.99 11.33
C GLY A 60 -18.62 3.29 9.84
N VAL A 61 -17.89 2.45 9.10
CA VAL A 61 -17.76 2.52 7.65
C VAL A 61 -18.31 1.24 7.03
N GLU A 62 -19.54 1.32 6.50
CA GLU A 62 -20.17 0.24 5.76
C GLU A 62 -19.54 0.14 4.36
N LEU A 63 -18.76 -0.91 4.15
CA LEU A 63 -18.28 -1.30 2.83
C LEU A 63 -19.36 -2.14 2.14
N ALA A 64 -19.95 -1.59 1.09
CA ALA A 64 -20.95 -2.25 0.25
C ALA A 64 -20.34 -2.78 -1.04
N GLY A 65 -21.12 -3.61 -1.76
CA GLY A 65 -20.72 -4.15 -3.06
C GLY A 65 -19.50 -5.05 -3.00
N ARG A 66 -18.89 -5.30 -4.17
CA ARG A 66 -17.71 -6.15 -4.31
C ARG A 66 -16.70 -5.51 -5.24
N ARG A 67 -15.42 -5.79 -4.95
CA ARG A 67 -14.30 -5.37 -5.78
C ARG A 67 -14.44 -5.92 -7.21
N GLN A 68 -14.30 -5.03 -8.19
CA GLN A 68 -14.31 -5.39 -9.61
C GLN A 68 -13.06 -6.21 -10.02
N PRO A 69 -13.13 -7.05 -11.06
CA PRO A 69 -11.97 -7.74 -11.61
C PRO A 69 -10.85 -6.78 -12.00
N GLY A 70 -9.60 -7.14 -11.68
CA GLY A 70 -8.41 -6.33 -12.00
C GLY A 70 -8.18 -5.12 -11.10
N ILE A 71 -9.07 -4.83 -10.15
CA ILE A 71 -8.87 -3.83 -9.09
C ILE A 71 -8.08 -4.46 -7.94
N THR A 72 -7.09 -3.74 -7.43
CA THR A 72 -6.18 -4.17 -6.36
C THR A 72 -6.62 -3.60 -5.00
N ALA A 73 -6.04 -4.12 -3.90
CA ALA A 73 -6.22 -3.51 -2.59
C ALA A 73 -5.69 -2.07 -2.54
N THR A 74 -4.64 -1.78 -3.31
CA THR A 74 -4.07 -0.42 -3.41
C THR A 74 -5.09 0.54 -4.01
N ASP A 75 -5.79 0.13 -5.06
CA ASP A 75 -6.81 0.97 -5.70
C ASP A 75 -7.95 1.30 -4.73
N ILE A 76 -8.37 0.32 -3.92
CA ILE A 76 -9.41 0.48 -2.89
C ILE A 76 -8.94 1.44 -1.80
N VAL A 77 -7.75 1.23 -1.24
CA VAL A 77 -7.29 2.08 -0.14
C VAL A 77 -7.08 3.52 -0.60
N LEU A 78 -6.56 3.77 -1.81
CA LEU A 78 -6.41 5.14 -2.32
C LEU A 78 -7.76 5.85 -2.50
N ALA A 79 -8.81 5.12 -2.93
CA ALA A 79 -10.18 5.62 -2.99
C ALA A 79 -10.77 5.90 -1.60
N LEU A 80 -10.57 4.98 -0.66
CA LEU A 80 -11.02 5.14 0.72
C LEU A 80 -10.28 6.29 1.43
N THR A 81 -8.98 6.46 1.20
CA THR A 81 -8.19 7.54 1.81
C THR A 81 -8.73 8.90 1.40
N GLU A 82 -9.01 9.12 0.11
CA GLU A 82 -9.65 10.37 -0.37
C GLU A 82 -11.02 10.56 0.29
N PHE A 83 -11.89 9.54 0.23
CA PHE A 83 -13.24 9.59 0.78
C PHE A 83 -13.25 9.90 2.27
N LEU A 84 -12.51 9.14 3.09
CA LEU A 84 -12.46 9.31 4.53
C LEU A 84 -11.85 10.66 4.93
N ARG A 85 -10.87 11.16 4.16
CA ARG A 85 -10.33 12.50 4.37
C ARG A 85 -11.38 13.58 4.15
N GLN A 86 -12.19 13.46 3.09
CA GLN A 86 -13.33 14.37 2.84
C GLN A 86 -14.41 14.26 3.92
N GLN A 87 -14.60 13.07 4.49
CA GLN A 87 -15.53 12.82 5.59
C GLN A 87 -14.99 13.28 6.96
N LYS A 88 -13.76 13.81 7.06
CA LYS A 88 -13.19 14.42 8.28
C LYS A 88 -13.18 13.47 9.49
N VAL A 89 -12.66 12.26 9.32
CA VAL A 89 -12.52 11.26 10.40
C VAL A 89 -11.26 11.47 11.28
N VAL A 90 -10.75 12.69 11.34
CA VAL A 90 -9.47 12.97 12.02
C VAL A 90 -9.60 12.73 13.53
N GLY A 91 -8.75 11.88 14.09
CA GLY A 91 -8.77 11.50 15.51
C GLY A 91 -9.88 10.52 15.91
N ALA A 92 -10.73 10.11 14.95
CA ALA A 92 -11.75 9.10 15.19
C ALA A 92 -11.16 7.69 15.12
N TYR A 93 -11.87 6.73 15.72
CA TYR A 93 -11.65 5.31 15.47
C TYR A 93 -12.60 4.91 14.37
N VAL A 94 -12.07 4.33 13.30
CA VAL A 94 -12.86 3.83 12.18
C VAL A 94 -13.03 2.34 12.34
N GLU A 95 -14.26 1.85 12.24
CA GLU A 95 -14.56 0.42 12.18
C GLU A 95 -15.25 0.07 10.85
N PHE A 96 -14.68 -0.85 10.09
CA PHE A 96 -15.19 -1.28 8.81
C PHE A 96 -16.10 -2.50 8.96
N PHE A 97 -17.30 -2.42 8.39
CA PHE A 97 -18.28 -3.52 8.40
C PHE A 97 -19.02 -3.63 7.06
N GLY A 98 -19.96 -4.57 6.96
CA GLY A 98 -20.79 -4.78 5.76
C GLY A 98 -20.31 -5.92 4.86
N GLU A 99 -21.07 -6.21 3.79
CA GLU A 99 -20.77 -7.31 2.86
C GLU A 99 -19.40 -7.12 2.18
N GLY A 100 -19.09 -5.88 1.79
CA GLY A 100 -17.83 -5.54 1.16
C GLY A 100 -16.64 -5.88 2.06
N ALA A 101 -16.69 -5.53 3.35
CA ALA A 101 -15.64 -5.84 4.32
C ALA A 101 -15.40 -7.35 4.47
N ARG A 102 -16.47 -8.15 4.53
CA ARG A 102 -16.39 -9.62 4.59
C ARG A 102 -15.81 -10.26 3.32
N SER A 103 -15.94 -9.58 2.17
CA SER A 103 -15.40 -10.06 0.89
C SER A 103 -13.88 -9.84 0.73
N LEU A 104 -13.29 -8.96 1.54
CA LEU A 104 -11.87 -8.60 1.50
C LEU A 104 -11.04 -9.60 2.31
N SER A 105 -9.91 -10.06 1.74
CA SER A 105 -8.94 -10.89 2.46
C SER A 105 -8.21 -10.07 3.53
N ILE A 106 -7.54 -10.73 4.49
CA ILE A 106 -6.71 -10.02 5.48
C ILE A 106 -5.63 -9.16 4.83
N GLY A 107 -5.02 -9.61 3.73
CA GLY A 107 -4.07 -8.78 2.98
C GLY A 107 -4.71 -7.50 2.42
N ASP A 108 -5.97 -7.58 1.96
CA ASP A 108 -6.70 -6.41 1.46
C ASP A 108 -7.08 -5.45 2.61
N ARG A 109 -7.55 -6.00 3.74
CA ARG A 109 -7.88 -5.23 4.95
C ARG A 109 -6.65 -4.56 5.55
N ALA A 110 -5.54 -5.26 5.63
CA ALA A 110 -4.28 -4.74 6.19
C ALA A 110 -3.71 -3.61 5.34
N THR A 111 -3.90 -3.64 4.01
CA THR A 111 -3.61 -2.50 3.13
C THR A 111 -4.47 -1.28 3.49
N ILE A 112 -5.77 -1.48 3.76
CA ILE A 112 -6.69 -0.39 4.17
C ILE A 112 -6.30 0.18 5.53
N SER A 113 -6.19 -0.67 6.56
CA SER A 113 -5.87 -0.25 7.92
C SER A 113 -4.48 0.37 8.04
N ASN A 114 -3.52 -0.04 7.20
CA ASN A 114 -2.19 0.58 7.17
C ASN A 114 -2.26 2.10 6.95
N MET A 115 -3.09 2.54 6.00
CA MET A 115 -3.20 3.96 5.61
C MET A 115 -4.05 4.79 6.57
N CYS A 116 -4.35 4.26 7.76
CA CYS A 116 -5.05 4.96 8.83
C CYS A 116 -4.57 6.39 9.08
N PRO A 117 -3.25 6.64 9.22
CA PRO A 117 -2.73 7.99 9.41
C PRO A 117 -2.99 8.91 8.22
N GLU A 118 -3.02 8.37 7.00
CA GLU A 118 -3.17 9.15 5.77
C GLU A 118 -4.59 9.71 5.58
N TYR A 119 -5.63 9.01 6.05
CA TYR A 119 -6.97 9.60 6.16
C TYR A 119 -7.21 10.33 7.51
N GLY A 120 -6.34 10.11 8.50
CA GLY A 120 -6.26 10.88 9.73
C GLY A 120 -6.95 10.26 10.94
N ALA A 121 -7.49 9.05 10.79
CA ALA A 121 -8.02 8.30 11.92
C ALA A 121 -6.89 7.85 12.86
N THR A 122 -7.26 7.44 14.08
CA THR A 122 -6.32 6.91 15.07
C THR A 122 -6.21 5.38 14.99
N ALA A 123 -7.31 4.71 14.66
CA ALA A 123 -7.41 3.26 14.47
C ALA A 123 -8.37 2.95 13.30
N ALA A 124 -8.21 1.76 12.71
CA ALA A 124 -8.89 1.34 11.49
C ALA A 124 -9.25 -0.16 11.54
N LEU A 125 -10.23 -0.50 12.37
CA LEU A 125 -10.57 -1.86 12.75
C LEU A 125 -11.38 -2.61 11.69
N PHE A 126 -11.03 -3.88 11.48
CA PHE A 126 -11.94 -4.89 10.93
C PHE A 126 -12.22 -5.93 12.02
N SER A 127 -13.48 -6.22 12.29
CA SER A 127 -13.85 -7.20 13.32
C SER A 127 -13.33 -8.61 12.96
N ILE A 128 -13.11 -9.44 13.98
CA ILE A 128 -12.67 -10.83 13.81
C ILE A 128 -13.77 -11.62 13.11
N ASP A 129 -13.46 -12.21 11.95
CA ASP A 129 -14.38 -13.05 11.19
C ASP A 129 -13.67 -14.25 10.55
N GLY A 130 -14.37 -14.95 9.65
CA GLY A 130 -13.81 -16.12 8.95
C GLY A 130 -12.52 -15.82 8.19
N GLN A 131 -12.34 -14.62 7.63
CA GLN A 131 -11.09 -14.25 6.95
C GLN A 131 -9.92 -14.17 7.95
N THR A 132 -10.18 -13.68 9.16
CA THR A 132 -9.18 -13.66 10.23
C THR A 132 -8.77 -15.08 10.61
N LEU A 133 -9.74 -15.97 10.85
CA LEU A 133 -9.47 -17.36 11.22
C LEU A 133 -8.69 -18.10 10.12
N ASP A 134 -9.09 -17.93 8.85
CA ASP A 134 -8.41 -18.54 7.70
C ASP A 134 -6.98 -18.03 7.55
N TYR A 135 -6.75 -16.74 7.79
CA TYR A 135 -5.41 -16.17 7.75
C TYR A 135 -4.53 -16.69 8.89
N LEU A 136 -5.06 -16.84 10.11
CA LEU A 136 -4.33 -17.42 11.23
C LEU A 136 -3.90 -18.86 10.92
N ARG A 137 -4.80 -19.68 10.36
CA ARG A 137 -4.47 -21.04 9.89
C ARG A 137 -3.41 -21.01 8.79
N LEU A 138 -3.61 -20.19 7.75
CA LEU A 138 -2.69 -20.06 6.62
C LEU A 138 -1.27 -19.70 7.05
N THR A 139 -1.14 -18.90 8.10
CA THR A 139 0.14 -18.42 8.62
C THR A 139 0.69 -19.29 9.75
N GLY A 140 0.14 -20.50 9.93
CA GLY A 140 0.69 -21.53 10.80
C GLY A 140 0.43 -21.32 12.29
N ARG A 141 -0.64 -20.59 12.68
CA ARG A 141 -1.08 -20.61 14.09
C ARG A 141 -1.65 -21.98 14.43
N SER A 142 -1.49 -22.41 15.69
CA SER A 142 -2.01 -23.69 16.15
C SER A 142 -3.53 -23.70 16.17
N ASP A 143 -4.12 -24.89 16.04
CA ASP A 143 -5.58 -25.06 16.06
C ASP A 143 -6.19 -24.57 17.37
N GLU A 144 -5.49 -24.73 18.50
CA GLU A 144 -5.93 -24.24 19.81
C GLU A 144 -6.02 -22.71 19.83
N GLN A 145 -5.02 -22.02 19.26
CA GLN A 145 -5.04 -20.55 19.18
C GLN A 145 -6.19 -20.06 18.28
N VAL A 146 -6.41 -20.73 17.14
CA VAL A 146 -7.52 -20.38 16.23
C VAL A 146 -8.86 -20.62 16.91
N GLN A 147 -9.02 -21.73 17.63
CA GLN A 147 -10.23 -22.04 18.38
C GLN A 147 -10.48 -21.05 19.52
N LEU A 148 -9.43 -20.62 20.22
CA LEU A 148 -9.52 -19.57 21.23
C LEU A 148 -10.04 -18.26 20.63
N VAL A 149 -9.46 -17.81 19.52
CA VAL A 149 -9.86 -16.58 18.82
C VAL A 149 -11.31 -16.67 18.33
N GLU A 150 -11.70 -17.79 17.73
CA GLU A 150 -13.06 -18.02 17.28
C GLU A 150 -14.07 -18.00 18.44
N THR A 151 -13.72 -18.64 19.56
CA THR A 151 -14.60 -18.69 20.74
C THR A 151 -14.76 -17.32 21.37
N TYR A 152 -13.66 -16.56 21.47
CA TYR A 152 -13.67 -15.20 22.01
C TYR A 152 -14.50 -14.24 21.15
N ALA A 153 -14.39 -14.35 19.81
CA ALA A 153 -15.08 -13.48 18.87
C ALA A 153 -16.59 -13.75 18.73
N LYS A 154 -17.07 -14.94 19.12
CA LYS A 154 -18.48 -15.35 19.03
C LYS A 154 -19.42 -14.70 20.05
N ALA A 155 -18.94 -13.77 20.88
CA ALA A 155 -19.81 -13.01 21.78
C ALA A 155 -20.82 -12.17 20.97
N ASP A 156 -22.13 -12.43 21.15
CA ASP A 156 -23.24 -11.91 20.32
C ASP A 156 -23.32 -10.38 20.24
N ASP A 157 -22.77 -9.65 21.20
CA ASP A 157 -22.91 -8.19 21.30
C ASP A 157 -22.21 -7.43 20.16
N LEU A 158 -21.16 -8.00 19.55
CA LEU A 158 -20.36 -7.33 18.52
C LEU A 158 -21.08 -7.18 17.17
N VAL A 159 -22.07 -8.03 16.86
CA VAL A 159 -22.79 -8.01 15.57
C VAL A 159 -23.82 -6.88 15.51
N SER A 160 -24.27 -6.40 16.67
CA SER A 160 -25.33 -5.39 16.82
C SER A 160 -24.80 -3.99 17.16
N ALA A 161 -23.49 -3.77 16.98
CA ALA A 161 -22.82 -2.51 17.28
C ALA A 161 -23.54 -1.31 16.63
N GLN A 162 -23.79 -0.28 17.44
CA GLN A 162 -24.40 0.96 17.00
C GLN A 162 -23.35 2.05 16.94
N TYR A 163 -23.26 2.72 15.79
CA TYR A 163 -22.35 3.84 15.58
C TYR A 163 -23.14 5.13 15.53
N GLU A 164 -22.65 6.16 16.22
CA GLU A 164 -23.24 7.51 16.16
C GLU A 164 -23.21 8.07 14.74
N ARG A 165 -22.13 7.75 14.00
CA ARG A 165 -21.95 8.14 12.61
C ARG A 165 -21.61 6.94 11.76
N VAL A 166 -22.40 6.72 10.71
CA VAL A 166 -22.16 5.70 9.69
C VAL A 166 -21.86 6.35 8.35
N LEU A 167 -20.78 5.94 7.73
CA LEU A 167 -20.39 6.29 6.37
C LEU A 167 -20.58 5.06 5.49
N ARG A 168 -20.99 5.26 4.23
CA ARG A 168 -21.17 4.17 3.27
C ARG A 168 -20.22 4.35 2.09
N PHE A 169 -19.53 3.29 1.71
CA PHE A 169 -18.62 3.27 0.57
C PHE A 169 -18.84 2.00 -0.26
N ASP A 170 -19.06 2.15 -1.56
CA ASP A 170 -19.30 1.03 -2.47
C ASP A 170 -18.00 0.59 -3.17
N LEU A 171 -17.57 -0.65 -2.92
CA LEU A 171 -16.37 -1.22 -3.55
C LEU A 171 -16.53 -1.37 -5.07
N ALA A 172 -17.76 -1.45 -5.58
CA ALA A 172 -18.02 -1.60 -7.01
C ALA A 172 -17.69 -0.33 -7.81
N THR A 173 -17.64 0.84 -7.17
CA THR A 173 -17.31 2.12 -7.81
C THR A 173 -15.80 2.36 -7.92
N VAL A 174 -14.97 1.51 -7.32
CA VAL A 174 -13.51 1.65 -7.33
C VAL A 174 -12.97 1.31 -8.71
N VAL A 175 -12.24 2.26 -9.29
CA VAL A 175 -11.45 2.10 -10.52
C VAL A 175 -9.96 1.97 -10.18
N ARG A 176 -9.11 1.69 -11.17
CA ARG A 176 -7.65 1.72 -10.96
C ARG A 176 -7.22 3.13 -10.57
N ASN A 177 -6.42 3.24 -9.51
CA ASN A 177 -6.02 4.52 -8.95
C ASN A 177 -4.50 4.59 -8.74
N MET A 178 -3.99 5.80 -8.89
CA MET A 178 -2.77 6.27 -8.27
C MET A 178 -3.12 7.35 -7.23
N ALA A 179 -2.14 7.81 -6.46
CA ALA A 179 -2.29 9.02 -5.67
C ALA A 179 -1.08 9.94 -5.80
N GLY A 180 -1.34 11.23 -5.86
CA GLY A 180 -0.34 12.28 -6.06
C GLY A 180 -0.79 13.34 -7.08
N PRO A 181 0.17 14.12 -7.60
CA PRO A 181 1.55 14.20 -7.11
C PRO A 181 1.62 14.70 -5.66
N SER A 182 2.56 14.13 -4.91
CA SER A 182 3.02 14.58 -3.59
C SER A 182 1.97 14.79 -2.49
N ASN A 183 0.83 14.15 -2.64
CA ASN A 183 -0.25 14.12 -1.66
C ASN A 183 -0.91 12.72 -1.65
N PRO A 184 -0.88 11.97 -0.53
CA PRO A 184 -1.39 10.61 -0.48
C PRO A 184 -2.92 10.52 -0.55
N HIS A 185 -3.64 11.59 -0.19
CA HIS A 185 -5.11 11.65 -0.27
C HIS A 185 -5.60 12.36 -1.53
N ARG A 186 -4.70 12.76 -2.44
CA ARG A 186 -5.06 13.23 -3.78
C ARG A 186 -5.14 12.03 -4.72
N ARG A 187 -6.32 11.42 -4.81
CA ARG A 187 -6.54 10.29 -5.72
C ARG A 187 -6.46 10.75 -7.18
N LEU A 188 -5.87 9.90 -8.00
CA LEU A 188 -5.79 10.03 -9.45
C LEU A 188 -6.33 8.74 -10.08
N PRO A 189 -7.58 8.71 -10.58
CA PRO A 189 -8.04 7.63 -11.44
C PRO A 189 -7.11 7.50 -12.64
N VAL A 190 -6.69 6.28 -12.96
CA VAL A 190 -5.75 6.05 -14.06
C VAL A 190 -6.34 6.48 -15.41
N GLY A 191 -7.64 6.24 -15.64
CA GLY A 191 -8.33 6.71 -16.85
C GLY A 191 -8.52 8.23 -16.94
N ALA A 192 -8.09 9.01 -15.95
CA ALA A 192 -8.16 10.47 -15.95
C ALA A 192 -6.76 11.13 -15.98
N LEU A 193 -5.67 10.38 -16.17
CA LEU A 193 -4.31 10.92 -16.11
C LEU A 193 -4.07 12.03 -17.14
N ALA A 194 -4.63 11.91 -18.34
CA ALA A 194 -4.54 12.93 -19.39
C ALA A 194 -5.28 14.22 -19.00
N GLU A 195 -6.53 14.11 -18.54
CA GLU A 195 -7.32 15.25 -18.03
C GLU A 195 -6.60 15.99 -16.90
N ARG A 196 -5.88 15.24 -16.05
CA ARG A 196 -5.12 15.78 -14.91
C ARG A 196 -3.72 16.27 -15.28
N GLY A 197 -3.34 16.24 -16.56
CA GLY A 197 -2.04 16.70 -17.06
C GLY A 197 -0.85 15.87 -16.56
N ILE A 198 -1.10 14.62 -16.15
CA ILE A 198 -0.07 13.66 -15.78
C ILE A 198 0.41 12.95 -17.03
N ALA A 199 -0.47 12.19 -17.69
CA ALA A 199 -0.24 11.67 -19.03
C ALA A 199 -0.43 12.80 -20.06
N ASP A 200 0.38 12.81 -21.11
CA ASP A 200 0.34 13.86 -22.14
C ASP A 200 1.01 13.34 -23.40
N SER A 201 0.24 13.14 -24.47
CA SER A 201 0.71 12.53 -25.71
C SER A 201 1.74 13.39 -26.45
N ALA A 202 1.65 14.73 -26.36
CA ALA A 202 2.62 15.62 -26.98
C ALA A 202 3.96 15.57 -26.22
N LYS A 203 3.91 15.55 -24.88
CA LYS A 203 5.12 15.38 -24.06
C LYS A 203 5.70 13.97 -24.18
N LEU A 204 4.87 12.95 -24.35
CA LEU A 204 5.32 11.59 -24.60
C LEU A 204 6.07 11.50 -25.93
N ALA A 205 5.52 12.08 -27.01
CA ALA A 205 6.19 12.12 -28.32
C ALA A 205 7.52 12.89 -28.26
N ALA A 206 7.56 14.03 -27.57
CA ALA A 206 8.81 14.77 -27.33
C ALA A 206 9.81 13.95 -26.51
N GLY A 207 9.33 13.23 -25.50
CA GLY A 207 10.12 12.31 -24.69
C GLY A 207 10.73 11.18 -25.51
N GLN A 208 9.98 10.57 -26.44
CA GLN A 208 10.51 9.55 -27.35
C GLN A 208 11.62 10.09 -28.26
N ALA A 209 11.53 11.36 -28.68
CA ALA A 209 12.59 12.01 -29.45
C ALA A 209 13.86 12.28 -28.60
N ASP A 210 13.70 12.57 -27.31
CA ASP A 210 14.80 12.64 -26.35
C ASP A 210 15.45 11.27 -26.14
N GLU A 211 14.65 10.22 -25.96
CA GLU A 211 15.11 8.85 -25.79
C GLU A 211 15.91 8.36 -27.01
N ALA A 212 15.48 8.69 -28.23
CA ALA A 212 16.20 8.38 -29.46
C ALA A 212 17.60 9.03 -29.53
N GLN A 213 17.82 10.10 -28.76
CA GLN A 213 19.12 10.77 -28.60
C GLN A 213 19.88 10.30 -27.36
N GLY A 214 19.38 9.27 -26.67
CA GLY A 214 19.97 8.73 -25.44
C GLY A 214 19.73 9.60 -24.20
N ARG A 215 18.72 10.49 -24.23
CA ARG A 215 18.38 11.41 -23.14
C ARG A 215 17.11 10.98 -22.41
N MET A 216 16.96 11.38 -21.15
CA MET A 216 15.75 11.14 -20.37
C MET A 216 14.58 12.04 -20.82
N PRO A 217 13.33 11.54 -20.80
CA PRO A 217 12.16 12.34 -21.16
C PRO A 217 11.68 13.25 -20.01
N ASP A 218 10.84 14.25 -20.33
CA ASP A 218 10.03 14.91 -19.31
C ASP A 218 9.14 13.88 -18.58
N GLY A 219 8.96 14.07 -17.27
CA GLY A 219 8.21 13.14 -16.43
C GLY A 219 8.94 11.82 -16.18
N ALA A 220 10.25 11.72 -16.48
CA ALA A 220 11.04 10.51 -16.30
C ALA A 220 10.83 9.89 -14.91
N VAL A 221 10.43 8.62 -14.89
CA VAL A 221 10.34 7.82 -13.67
C VAL A 221 11.75 7.38 -13.32
N ILE A 222 12.38 8.05 -12.35
CA ILE A 222 13.77 7.74 -11.93
C ILE A 222 13.81 6.71 -10.80
N ILE A 223 12.70 6.51 -10.10
CA ILE A 223 12.54 5.52 -9.03
C ILE A 223 11.25 4.75 -9.28
N ALA A 224 11.34 3.42 -9.35
CA ALA A 224 10.20 2.51 -9.40
C ALA A 224 10.32 1.43 -8.31
N ALA A 225 9.67 1.63 -7.17
CA ALA A 225 9.91 0.77 -6.00
C ALA A 225 8.67 -0.02 -5.58
N ILE A 226 8.76 -1.35 -5.66
CA ILE A 226 7.83 -2.25 -4.96
C ILE A 226 8.34 -2.34 -3.51
N THR A 227 7.72 -1.57 -2.63
CA THR A 227 8.17 -1.36 -1.25
C THR A 227 6.98 -1.33 -0.30
N SER A 228 7.25 -1.06 0.99
CA SER A 228 6.30 -0.85 2.07
C SER A 228 5.57 -2.11 2.55
N CYS A 229 5.35 -2.17 3.87
CA CYS A 229 4.45 -3.14 4.49
C CYS A 229 3.00 -3.01 3.97
N THR A 230 2.60 -1.83 3.48
CA THR A 230 1.26 -1.57 2.93
C THR A 230 0.85 -2.56 1.85
N ASN A 231 1.78 -2.84 0.91
CA ASN A 231 1.48 -3.63 -0.29
C ASN A 231 2.25 -4.96 -0.33
N THR A 232 3.43 -5.04 0.28
CA THR A 232 4.23 -6.29 0.26
C THR A 232 3.72 -7.35 1.23
N SER A 233 2.89 -6.96 2.21
CA SER A 233 2.15 -7.89 3.08
C SER A 233 0.97 -8.57 2.37
N ASN A 234 0.55 -8.08 1.20
CA ASN A 234 -0.55 -8.64 0.42
C ASN A 234 0.00 -9.45 -0.77
N PRO A 235 -0.01 -10.80 -0.71
CA PRO A 235 0.54 -11.64 -1.77
C PRO A 235 -0.13 -11.41 -3.13
N ARG A 236 -1.42 -11.04 -3.18
CA ARG A 236 -2.13 -10.79 -4.44
C ARG A 236 -1.48 -9.65 -5.23
N ASN A 237 -1.09 -8.57 -4.55
CA ASN A 237 -0.48 -7.41 -5.19
C ASN A 237 0.92 -7.72 -5.73
N VAL A 238 1.74 -8.44 -4.95
CA VAL A 238 3.10 -8.79 -5.38
C VAL A 238 3.09 -9.85 -6.48
N ILE A 239 2.22 -10.86 -6.40
CA ILE A 239 2.04 -11.86 -7.45
C ILE A 239 1.53 -11.20 -8.74
N ALA A 240 0.59 -10.25 -8.66
CA ALA A 240 0.14 -9.51 -9.85
C ALA A 240 1.29 -8.74 -10.52
N ALA A 241 2.16 -8.10 -9.75
CA ALA A 241 3.36 -7.45 -10.29
C ALA A 241 4.31 -8.45 -10.96
N ALA A 242 4.52 -9.61 -10.35
CA ALA A 242 5.40 -10.63 -10.89
C ALA A 242 4.83 -11.32 -12.16
N LEU A 243 3.51 -11.49 -12.23
CA LEU A 243 2.83 -11.96 -13.44
C LEU A 243 2.91 -10.94 -14.58
N LEU A 244 2.80 -9.63 -14.27
CA LEU A 244 3.02 -8.58 -15.25
C LEU A 244 4.47 -8.60 -15.74
N ALA A 245 5.44 -8.76 -14.83
CA ALA A 245 6.85 -8.90 -15.17
C ALA A 245 7.12 -10.09 -16.11
N ARG A 246 6.57 -11.28 -15.78
CA ARG A 246 6.65 -12.47 -16.62
C ARG A 246 6.13 -12.22 -18.04
N ASN A 247 4.95 -11.60 -18.13
CA ASN A 247 4.32 -11.34 -19.42
C ASN A 247 5.07 -10.30 -20.26
N ALA A 248 5.75 -9.35 -19.60
CA ALA A 248 6.62 -8.35 -20.21
C ALA A 248 7.93 -8.97 -20.72
N ASN A 249 8.61 -9.79 -19.90
CA ASN A 249 9.81 -10.52 -20.32
C ASN A 249 9.53 -11.45 -21.51
N ALA A 250 8.40 -12.16 -21.50
CA ALA A 250 7.97 -13.01 -22.61
C ALA A 250 7.74 -12.24 -23.93
N ARG A 251 7.57 -10.91 -23.86
CA ARG A 251 7.43 -10.00 -25.01
C ARG A 251 8.70 -9.20 -25.29
N GLY A 252 9.81 -9.50 -24.61
CA GLY A 252 11.06 -8.76 -24.76
C GLY A 252 11.02 -7.33 -24.22
N LEU A 253 10.00 -6.96 -23.45
CA LEU A 253 9.92 -5.65 -22.81
C LEU A 253 10.93 -5.59 -21.66
N VAL A 254 11.59 -4.44 -21.52
CA VAL A 254 12.56 -4.16 -20.46
C VAL A 254 12.21 -2.85 -19.77
N ARG A 255 12.62 -2.69 -18.51
CA ARG A 255 12.56 -1.37 -17.86
C ARG A 255 13.47 -0.38 -18.59
N LYS A 256 13.14 0.91 -18.54
CA LYS A 256 14.03 1.95 -19.08
C LYS A 256 15.32 2.06 -18.25
N PRO A 257 16.46 2.42 -18.87
CA PRO A 257 17.76 2.37 -18.21
C PRO A 257 17.90 3.38 -17.06
N TRP A 258 17.22 4.53 -17.13
CA TRP A 258 17.22 5.53 -16.07
C TRP A 258 16.34 5.19 -14.86
N VAL A 259 15.51 4.15 -14.95
CA VAL A 259 14.62 3.75 -13.87
C VAL A 259 15.41 2.92 -12.85
N LYS A 260 15.65 3.47 -11.67
CA LYS A 260 16.15 2.67 -10.54
C LYS A 260 14.99 1.89 -9.91
N SER A 261 14.89 0.62 -10.27
CA SER A 261 13.88 -0.30 -9.75
C SER A 261 14.35 -1.04 -8.50
N SER A 262 13.41 -1.41 -7.62
CA SER A 262 13.70 -2.23 -6.44
C SER A 262 12.49 -3.00 -5.93
N LEU A 263 12.75 -4.18 -5.34
CA LEU A 263 11.79 -4.91 -4.51
C LEU A 263 12.31 -4.92 -3.07
N ALA A 264 11.52 -4.40 -2.13
CA ALA A 264 11.84 -4.38 -0.70
C ALA A 264 10.67 -4.98 0.10
N PRO A 265 10.65 -6.29 0.30
CA PRO A 265 9.56 -6.96 0.98
C PRO A 265 9.56 -6.70 2.50
N GLY A 266 8.37 -6.67 3.11
CA GLY A 266 8.25 -6.59 4.57
C GLY A 266 8.67 -7.85 5.32
N SER A 267 8.78 -9.00 4.64
CA SER A 267 9.21 -10.26 5.25
C SER A 267 9.79 -11.24 4.22
N ARG A 268 10.49 -12.27 4.72
CA ARG A 268 11.03 -13.35 3.89
C ARG A 268 9.95 -14.21 3.21
N ALA A 269 8.71 -14.19 3.71
CA ALA A 269 7.62 -14.96 3.11
C ALA A 269 7.39 -14.58 1.64
N VAL A 270 7.62 -13.30 1.30
CA VAL A 270 7.51 -12.81 -0.08
C VAL A 270 8.50 -13.48 -1.01
N GLU A 271 9.76 -13.59 -0.59
CA GLU A 271 10.77 -14.31 -1.36
C GLU A 271 10.39 -15.78 -1.55
N LEU A 272 9.93 -16.43 -0.47
CA LEU A 272 9.58 -17.85 -0.49
C LEU A 272 8.48 -18.16 -1.50
N TYR A 273 7.34 -17.45 -1.45
CA TYR A 273 6.25 -17.74 -2.39
C TYR A 273 6.60 -17.31 -3.82
N LEU A 274 7.43 -16.28 -4.03
CA LEU A 274 7.86 -15.88 -5.38
C LEU A 274 8.80 -16.91 -6.00
N ARG A 275 9.70 -17.51 -5.19
CA ARG A 275 10.57 -18.60 -5.64
C ARG A 275 9.77 -19.85 -5.97
N GLU A 276 8.85 -20.25 -5.07
CA GLU A 276 8.00 -21.43 -5.27
C GLU A 276 7.12 -21.28 -6.52
N ALA A 277 6.53 -20.10 -6.73
CA ALA A 277 5.75 -19.79 -7.93
C ALA A 277 6.60 -19.61 -9.20
N LYS A 278 7.94 -19.66 -9.11
CA LYS A 278 8.90 -19.39 -10.20
C LYS A 278 8.72 -18.01 -10.83
N LEU A 279 8.37 -17.02 -10.01
CA LEU A 279 8.11 -15.65 -10.43
C LEU A 279 9.18 -14.65 -9.97
N LEU A 280 10.05 -15.02 -9.01
CA LEU A 280 11.11 -14.14 -8.54
C LEU A 280 12.09 -13.75 -9.68
N GLY A 281 12.51 -14.73 -10.47
CA GLY A 281 13.44 -14.49 -11.58
C GLY A 281 12.87 -13.54 -12.65
N GLU A 282 11.55 -13.54 -12.84
CA GLU A 282 10.88 -12.63 -13.77
C GLU A 282 10.95 -11.17 -13.30
N LEU A 283 10.77 -10.94 -11.99
CA LEU A 283 10.96 -9.63 -11.39
C LEU A 283 12.43 -9.20 -11.46
N GLU A 284 13.36 -10.08 -11.12
CA GLU A 284 14.81 -9.81 -11.17
C GLU A 284 15.28 -9.44 -12.58
N GLN A 285 14.79 -10.14 -13.61
CA GLN A 285 15.09 -9.85 -15.01
C GLN A 285 14.63 -8.45 -15.43
N LEU A 286 13.51 -7.95 -14.91
CA LEU A 286 13.06 -6.56 -15.09
C LEU A 286 13.75 -5.56 -14.14
N GLY A 287 14.72 -6.00 -13.33
CA GLY A 287 15.46 -5.16 -12.40
C GLY A 287 14.81 -4.98 -11.02
N PHE A 288 13.75 -5.72 -10.70
CA PHE A 288 13.10 -5.71 -9.39
C PHE A 288 13.72 -6.78 -8.47
N GLY A 289 15.03 -6.71 -8.26
CA GLY A 289 15.72 -7.57 -7.30
C GLY A 289 15.39 -7.21 -5.86
N ILE A 290 15.46 -8.21 -4.96
CA ILE A 290 15.31 -7.98 -3.52
C ILE A 290 16.50 -7.19 -3.00
N VAL A 291 16.28 -5.93 -2.61
CA VAL A 291 17.32 -5.05 -2.08
C VAL A 291 17.44 -5.09 -0.56
N GLY A 292 16.44 -5.68 0.12
CA GLY A 292 16.42 -5.85 1.56
C GLY A 292 15.02 -6.08 2.11
N PHE A 293 14.95 -6.64 3.32
CA PHE A 293 13.71 -6.85 4.05
C PHE A 293 13.47 -5.70 5.03
N ALA A 294 13.16 -4.51 4.49
CA ALA A 294 13.11 -3.26 5.27
C ALA A 294 12.27 -2.18 4.56
N CYS A 295 12.02 -1.07 5.25
CA CYS A 295 11.23 0.06 4.72
C CYS A 295 11.80 0.69 3.44
N THR A 296 13.13 0.80 3.32
CA THR A 296 13.84 1.28 2.11
C THR A 296 13.22 2.55 1.48
N THR A 297 12.79 2.52 0.21
CA THR A 297 12.21 3.66 -0.49
C THR A 297 10.95 4.20 0.20
N CYS A 298 10.19 3.38 0.92
CA CYS A 298 8.97 3.82 1.62
C CYS A 298 9.23 4.91 2.67
N ASN A 299 10.39 4.89 3.32
CA ASN A 299 10.76 5.91 4.32
C ASN A 299 11.83 6.90 3.82
N GLY A 300 12.09 6.92 2.50
CA GLY A 300 13.08 7.81 1.88
C GLY A 300 14.49 7.25 1.77
N MET A 301 14.73 6.02 2.23
CA MET A 301 16.01 5.32 2.02
C MET A 301 16.07 4.72 0.61
N SER A 302 15.94 5.57 -0.40
CA SER A 302 15.98 5.21 -1.83
C SER A 302 17.40 4.98 -2.35
N GLY A 303 18.43 5.39 -1.60
CA GLY A 303 19.85 5.32 -1.99
C GLY A 303 20.21 6.26 -3.16
N ALA A 304 21.48 6.25 -3.56
CA ALA A 304 21.98 7.11 -4.65
C ALA A 304 21.47 6.68 -6.04
N LEU A 305 21.27 7.63 -6.94
CA LEU A 305 21.11 7.39 -8.38
C LEU A 305 22.48 7.22 -9.04
N ASP A 306 22.47 6.68 -10.24
CA ASP A 306 23.64 6.73 -11.12
C ASP A 306 24.10 8.19 -11.31
N PRO A 307 25.40 8.50 -11.20
CA PRO A 307 25.92 9.85 -11.37
C PRO A 307 25.51 10.51 -12.69
N ALA A 308 25.41 9.76 -13.80
CA ALA A 308 25.01 10.27 -15.10
C ALA A 308 23.53 10.69 -15.12
N ILE A 309 22.65 9.85 -14.55
CA ILE A 309 21.22 10.17 -14.39
C ILE A 309 21.07 11.45 -13.54
N ARG A 310 21.77 11.51 -12.41
CA ARG A 310 21.75 12.68 -11.53
C ARG A 310 22.21 13.95 -12.26
N GLN A 311 23.32 13.85 -12.98
CA GLN A 311 23.90 14.97 -13.71
C GLN A 311 22.92 15.50 -14.76
N GLU A 312 22.31 14.62 -15.53
CA GLU A 312 21.33 15.00 -16.55
C GLU A 312 20.08 15.69 -15.96
N ILE A 313 19.55 15.18 -14.83
CA ILE A 313 18.42 15.83 -14.14
C ILE A 313 18.75 17.28 -13.79
N VAL A 314 19.95 17.51 -13.25
CA VAL A 314 20.39 18.84 -12.82
C VAL A 314 20.69 19.75 -14.00
N GLU A 315 21.43 19.29 -15.00
CA GLU A 315 21.85 20.09 -16.15
C GLU A 315 20.68 20.54 -17.02
N ARG A 316 19.63 19.70 -17.14
CA ARG A 316 18.44 19.97 -17.96
C ARG A 316 17.24 20.49 -17.16
N ASP A 317 17.40 20.69 -15.85
CA ASP A 317 16.30 20.96 -14.91
C ASP A 317 15.08 20.02 -15.10
N LEU A 318 15.36 18.73 -15.34
CA LEU A 318 14.37 17.76 -15.77
C LEU A 318 13.28 17.58 -14.70
N TYR A 319 12.02 17.54 -15.13
CA TYR A 319 10.93 17.13 -14.26
C TYR A 319 10.94 15.60 -14.11
N ALA A 320 11.69 15.13 -13.12
CA ALA A 320 11.82 13.72 -12.75
C ALA A 320 10.85 13.33 -11.62
N THR A 321 10.38 12.08 -11.66
CA THR A 321 9.34 11.58 -10.76
C THR A 321 9.70 10.22 -10.15
N ALA A 322 8.98 9.85 -9.10
CA ALA A 322 9.05 8.52 -8.49
C ALA A 322 7.67 7.85 -8.48
N VAL A 323 7.63 6.53 -8.71
CA VAL A 323 6.41 5.71 -8.57
C VAL A 323 6.71 4.59 -7.60
N LEU A 324 5.91 4.45 -6.54
CA LEU A 324 6.16 3.46 -5.50
C LEU A 324 4.87 2.87 -4.92
N SER A 325 4.96 1.64 -4.42
CA SER A 325 3.86 0.99 -3.70
C SER A 325 3.85 1.32 -2.20
N GLY A 326 4.24 2.55 -1.86
CA GLY A 326 4.23 3.07 -0.49
C GLY A 326 2.87 3.59 -0.04
N ASN A 327 2.88 4.32 1.07
CA ASN A 327 1.71 5.00 1.65
C ASN A 327 1.90 6.53 1.75
N ARG A 328 3.12 7.05 1.59
CA ARG A 328 3.44 8.49 1.60
C ARG A 328 4.26 8.88 0.38
N ASN A 329 3.97 10.07 -0.15
CA ASN A 329 4.63 10.62 -1.34
C ASN A 329 4.97 12.11 -1.23
N PHE A 330 4.95 12.72 -0.03
CA PHE A 330 5.27 14.14 0.17
C PHE A 330 6.59 14.59 -0.49
N ASP A 331 6.67 15.86 -0.87
CA ASP A 331 7.86 16.43 -1.52
C ASP A 331 9.14 16.19 -0.70
N GLY A 332 10.21 15.77 -1.39
CA GLY A 332 11.51 15.46 -0.78
C GLY A 332 11.54 14.19 0.06
N ARG A 333 10.40 13.51 0.31
CA ARG A 333 10.36 12.29 1.13
C ARG A 333 11.00 11.09 0.45
N ILE A 334 10.80 10.93 -0.86
CA ILE A 334 11.15 9.70 -1.57
C ILE A 334 12.59 9.72 -2.08
N HIS A 335 12.95 10.77 -2.80
CA HIS A 335 14.29 10.95 -3.36
C HIS A 335 14.52 12.46 -3.61
N PRO A 336 15.69 13.03 -3.30
CA PRO A 336 15.94 14.47 -3.47
C PRO A 336 15.80 14.98 -4.92
N TYR A 337 16.15 14.16 -5.92
CA TYR A 337 15.99 14.48 -7.35
C TYR A 337 14.62 14.12 -7.94
N ALA A 338 13.69 13.53 -7.18
CA ALA A 338 12.32 13.34 -7.64
C ALA A 338 11.50 14.58 -7.26
N LYS A 339 11.12 15.40 -8.25
CA LYS A 339 10.31 16.61 -8.01
C LYS A 339 8.94 16.24 -7.44
N GLN A 340 8.37 15.11 -7.89
CA GLN A 340 7.07 14.60 -7.42
C GLN A 340 7.08 13.08 -7.32
N ALA A 341 6.23 12.54 -6.45
CA ALA A 341 6.07 11.09 -6.28
C ALA A 341 4.60 10.65 -6.33
N PHE A 342 4.39 9.43 -6.83
CA PHE A 342 3.08 8.81 -6.98
C PHE A 342 3.01 7.48 -6.25
N LEU A 343 1.92 7.28 -5.51
CA LEU A 343 1.56 5.99 -4.95
C LEU A 343 0.81 5.19 -5.99
N ALA A 344 1.17 3.92 -6.17
CA ALA A 344 0.54 3.03 -7.12
C ALA A 344 0.59 1.58 -6.64
N SER A 345 -0.25 0.71 -7.18
CA SER A 345 -0.17 -0.72 -6.92
C SER A 345 1.16 -1.30 -7.44
N PRO A 346 1.70 -2.38 -6.83
CA PRO A 346 2.90 -3.04 -7.35
C PRO A 346 2.91 -3.34 -8.86
N PRO A 347 1.82 -3.83 -9.50
CA PRO A 347 1.81 -4.01 -10.96
C PRO A 347 1.92 -2.69 -11.74
N LEU A 348 1.32 -1.59 -11.26
CA LEU A 348 1.49 -0.27 -11.88
C LEU A 348 2.92 0.24 -11.72
N VAL A 349 3.60 -0.04 -10.60
CA VAL A 349 5.02 0.30 -10.43
C VAL A 349 5.87 -0.38 -11.51
N VAL A 350 5.64 -1.68 -11.79
CA VAL A 350 6.34 -2.39 -12.86
C VAL A 350 6.00 -1.80 -14.23
N ALA A 351 4.73 -1.49 -14.48
CA ALA A 351 4.30 -0.92 -15.74
C ALA A 351 4.95 0.46 -16.03
N TYR A 352 5.02 1.34 -15.02
CA TYR A 352 5.73 2.62 -15.13
C TYR A 352 7.25 2.50 -15.20
N ALA A 353 7.84 1.40 -14.71
CA ALA A 353 9.26 1.13 -14.94
C ALA A 353 9.57 0.77 -16.40
N ILE A 354 8.64 0.08 -17.07
CA ILE A 354 8.73 -0.24 -18.50
C ILE A 354 8.47 1.01 -19.36
N ALA A 355 7.44 1.78 -19.02
CA ALA A 355 7.14 3.04 -19.70
C ALA A 355 8.26 4.09 -19.51
N GLY A 356 8.79 4.20 -18.28
CA GLY A 356 9.88 5.09 -17.90
C GLY A 356 9.52 6.57 -17.78
N THR A 357 8.26 6.95 -17.99
CA THR A 357 7.75 8.31 -17.76
C THR A 357 6.30 8.27 -17.29
N VAL A 358 5.90 9.22 -16.44
CA VAL A 358 4.48 9.41 -16.07
C VAL A 358 3.66 10.08 -17.18
N ARG A 359 4.30 10.53 -18.27
CA ARG A 359 3.61 11.06 -19.45
C ARG A 359 2.90 9.99 -20.27
N PHE A 360 3.19 8.72 -20.00
CA PHE A 360 2.55 7.55 -20.58
C PHE A 360 1.17 7.30 -19.95
N ASP A 361 0.14 7.18 -20.78
CA ASP A 361 -1.18 6.73 -20.38
C ASP A 361 -1.20 5.19 -20.33
N ILE A 362 -1.15 4.63 -19.12
CA ILE A 362 -1.06 3.19 -18.92
C ILE A 362 -2.30 2.41 -19.37
N GLU A 363 -3.43 3.08 -19.64
CA GLU A 363 -4.65 2.45 -20.15
C GLU A 363 -4.81 2.55 -21.66
N GLN A 364 -4.19 3.55 -22.30
CA GLN A 364 -4.38 3.83 -23.73
C GLN A 364 -3.12 3.62 -24.59
N ASP A 365 -1.94 3.82 -24.02
CA ASP A 365 -0.68 3.73 -24.76
C ASP A 365 -0.12 2.30 -24.81
N VAL A 366 0.75 2.04 -25.78
CA VAL A 366 1.35 0.72 -26.05
C VAL A 366 2.75 0.64 -25.44
N LEU A 367 2.97 -0.31 -24.52
CA LEU A 367 4.26 -0.50 -23.81
C LEU A 367 5.38 -1.04 -24.72
N GLY A 368 5.02 -1.69 -25.83
CA GLY A 368 5.92 -2.16 -26.87
C GLY A 368 5.16 -3.02 -27.88
N ILE A 369 5.69 -3.10 -29.11
CA ILE A 369 5.11 -3.82 -30.25
C ILE A 369 5.80 -5.16 -30.41
#